data_AF-A0A661R4Z4-F1
#
_entry.id   AF-A0A661R4Z4-F1
#
_cell.length_a   1.000
_cell.length_b   1.000
_cell.length_c   1.000
_cell.angle_alpha   90.00
_cell.angle_beta   90.00
_cell.angle_gamma   90.00
#
_symmetry.space_group_name_H-M   'P 1'
#
loop_
_entity.id
_entity.type
_entity.pdbx_description
1 polymer ?
#
loop_
_entity_poly.entity_id
_entity_poly.type
_entity_poly.pdbx_seq_one_letter_code
_entity_poly.pdbx_strand_id
1 'polypeptide(L)'
;VTDGAEWEQGFIDYHRADAVRILDFPHAAEYVWQIGAAVWGAETPEAQKWLEDQLKSLKHQGPEQVLPELRALVEAHQETPELAGWLAYLEKREAHMQYPTCQEQGWPMGSGAVESGNKLVVEARLKGSGMHWAREHVNPMLGLRNAVCNDRWDEAWEQISNHRIHQAQKRRQTRHAQRLAASSRTLSDNNHAPIVASPPQQDAVELSVPVLPTPSAEKIEVPAQAKQPWRPPPDHPWRRRPACTPSRWRRSRPADAKI
;
A
#
# COMPACT_ATOMS: atom_id res chain seq x y z
N VAL A 1 -5.09 16.03 -11.14
CA VAL A 1 -6.54 16.08 -10.87
C VAL A 1 -6.72 16.07 -9.38
N THR A 2 -7.31 17.11 -8.81
CA THR A 2 -7.55 17.21 -7.36
C THR A 2 -8.84 17.98 -7.08
N ASP A 3 -9.32 17.96 -5.84
CA ASP A 3 -10.47 18.77 -5.41
C ASP A 3 -10.14 20.26 -5.30
N GLY A 4 -8.91 20.65 -5.60
CA GLY A 4 -8.47 22.04 -5.63
C GLY A 4 -8.32 22.67 -4.25
N ALA A 5 -8.27 21.92 -3.16
CA ALA A 5 -8.00 22.46 -1.83
C ALA A 5 -6.68 23.27 -1.82
N GLU A 6 -6.62 24.35 -1.02
CA GLU A 6 -5.51 25.30 -1.08
C GLU A 6 -4.16 24.66 -0.70
N TRP A 7 -4.16 23.74 0.26
CA TRP A 7 -2.94 23.04 0.67
C TRP A 7 -2.36 22.17 -0.45
N GLU A 8 -3.20 21.63 -1.34
CA GLU A 8 -2.75 20.83 -2.48
C GLU A 8 -2.03 21.70 -3.50
N GLN A 9 -2.46 22.96 -3.66
CA GLN A 9 -1.82 23.90 -4.57
C GLN A 9 -0.38 24.15 -4.14
N GLY A 10 -0.16 24.49 -2.86
CA GLY A 10 1.19 24.68 -2.31
C GLY A 10 2.04 23.40 -2.36
N PHE A 11 1.43 22.23 -2.17
CA PHE A 11 2.12 20.94 -2.30
C PHE A 11 2.59 20.68 -3.74
N ILE A 12 1.74 20.96 -4.73
CA ILE A 12 2.08 20.83 -6.15
C ILE A 12 3.13 21.86 -6.54
N ASP A 13 3.00 23.12 -6.11
CA ASP A 13 4.01 24.17 -6.34
C ASP A 13 5.40 23.72 -5.87
N TYR A 14 5.48 23.13 -4.68
CA TYR A 14 6.74 22.70 -4.10
C TYR A 14 7.36 21.50 -4.83
N HIS A 15 6.55 20.51 -5.22
CA HIS A 15 7.07 19.25 -5.77
C HIS A 15 7.13 19.20 -7.29
N ARG A 16 6.17 19.81 -7.98
CA ARG A 16 5.97 19.76 -9.43
C ARG A 16 5.28 21.04 -9.93
N ALA A 17 5.99 22.18 -9.85
CA ALA A 17 5.52 23.45 -10.37
C ALA A 17 5.20 23.41 -11.89
N ASP A 18 5.78 22.45 -12.61
CA ASP A 18 5.55 22.19 -14.04
C ASP A 18 4.31 21.34 -14.34
N ALA A 19 3.61 20.83 -13.30
CA ALA A 19 2.44 20.00 -13.49
C ALA A 19 1.25 20.81 -13.99
N VAL A 20 0.58 20.29 -15.02
CA VAL A 20 -0.75 20.76 -15.40
C VAL A 20 -1.74 20.41 -14.28
N ARG A 21 -2.42 21.41 -13.76
CA ARG A 21 -3.44 21.26 -12.73
C ARG A 21 -4.80 21.18 -13.38
N ILE A 22 -5.57 20.18 -12.93
CA ILE A 22 -6.91 19.91 -13.41
C ILE A 22 -7.78 19.83 -12.17
N LEU A 23 -8.81 20.65 -12.10
CA LEU A 23 -9.83 20.54 -11.08
C LEU A 23 -10.66 19.29 -11.36
N ASP A 24 -11.00 18.54 -10.33
CA ASP A 24 -11.87 17.39 -10.47
C ASP A 24 -13.24 17.81 -11.02
N PHE A 25 -13.65 17.27 -12.17
CA PHE A 25 -14.88 17.65 -12.84
C PHE A 25 -16.13 17.42 -11.96
N PRO A 26 -16.33 16.23 -11.34
CA PRO A 26 -17.33 16.04 -10.29
C PRO A 26 -17.34 17.12 -9.19
N HIS A 27 -16.17 17.59 -8.77
CA HIS A 27 -16.09 18.62 -7.73
C HIS A 27 -16.48 20.00 -8.26
N ALA A 28 -16.04 20.38 -9.46
CA ALA A 28 -16.54 21.58 -10.13
C ALA A 28 -18.07 21.52 -10.32
N ALA A 29 -18.59 20.35 -10.72
CA ALA A 29 -20.00 20.12 -10.93
C ALA A 29 -20.82 20.26 -9.64
N GLU A 30 -20.27 19.90 -8.48
CA GLU A 30 -20.91 20.09 -7.18
C GLU A 30 -21.16 21.57 -6.87
N TYR A 31 -20.17 22.45 -7.13
CA TYR A 31 -20.35 23.90 -6.94
C TYR A 31 -21.35 24.50 -7.94
N VAL A 32 -21.35 24.04 -9.19
CA VAL A 32 -22.36 24.47 -10.18
C VAL A 32 -23.76 24.02 -9.72
N TRP A 33 -23.89 22.79 -9.23
CA TRP A 33 -25.15 22.28 -8.67
C TRP A 33 -25.61 23.08 -7.45
N GLN A 34 -24.70 23.42 -6.52
CA GLN A 34 -25.04 24.23 -5.35
C GLN A 34 -25.64 25.58 -5.75
N ILE A 35 -25.04 26.26 -6.73
CA ILE A 35 -25.55 27.52 -7.29
C ILE A 35 -26.95 27.32 -7.87
N GLY A 36 -27.15 26.32 -8.73
CA GLY A 36 -28.45 26.07 -9.34
C GLY A 36 -29.53 25.65 -8.34
N ALA A 37 -29.20 24.78 -7.38
CA ALA A 37 -30.12 24.32 -6.37
C ALA A 37 -30.59 25.45 -5.44
N ALA A 38 -29.72 26.42 -5.15
CA ALA A 38 -30.09 27.59 -4.36
C ALA A 38 -31.05 28.54 -5.10
N VAL A 39 -30.91 28.68 -6.43
CA VAL A 39 -31.77 29.55 -7.24
C VAL A 39 -33.13 28.91 -7.53
N TRP A 40 -33.14 27.66 -8.01
CA TRP A 40 -34.35 27.01 -8.53
C TRP A 40 -34.94 25.98 -7.56
N GLY A 41 -34.30 25.74 -6.42
CA GLY A 41 -34.66 24.66 -5.50
C GLY A 41 -34.02 23.32 -5.87
N ALA A 42 -33.63 22.54 -4.86
CA ALA A 42 -33.13 21.19 -5.08
C ALA A 42 -34.22 20.30 -5.71
N GLU A 43 -33.80 19.44 -6.64
CA GLU A 43 -34.65 18.44 -7.31
C GLU A 43 -35.76 18.98 -8.23
N THR A 44 -35.73 20.27 -8.60
CA THR A 44 -36.65 20.79 -9.62
C THR A 44 -36.19 20.42 -11.04
N PRO A 45 -37.12 20.17 -11.99
CA PRO A 45 -36.79 19.91 -13.38
C PRO A 45 -36.00 21.06 -14.03
N GLU A 46 -36.29 22.30 -13.64
CA GLU A 46 -35.61 23.51 -14.09
C GLU A 46 -34.14 23.51 -13.63
N ALA A 47 -33.88 23.22 -12.35
CA ALA A 47 -32.51 23.12 -11.82
C ALA A 47 -31.71 22.00 -12.51
N GLN A 48 -32.34 20.84 -12.72
CA GLN A 48 -31.70 19.70 -13.39
C GLN A 48 -31.33 20.02 -14.83
N LYS A 49 -32.28 20.59 -15.61
CA LYS A 49 -32.03 20.97 -17.00
C LYS A 49 -30.92 22.02 -17.10
N TRP A 50 -30.99 23.05 -16.27
CA TRP A 50 -29.97 24.09 -16.24
C TRP A 50 -28.60 23.51 -15.88
N LEU A 51 -28.52 22.63 -14.87
CA LEU A 51 -27.28 21.97 -14.50
C LEU A 51 -26.71 21.14 -15.65
N GLU A 52 -27.54 20.34 -16.32
CA GLU A 52 -27.11 19.54 -17.47
C GLU A 52 -26.50 20.42 -18.58
N ASP A 53 -27.15 21.55 -18.89
CA ASP A 53 -26.68 22.51 -19.90
C ASP A 53 -25.34 23.15 -19.47
N GLN A 54 -25.22 23.57 -18.20
CA GLN A 54 -23.98 24.14 -17.66
C GLN A 54 -22.82 23.12 -17.64
N LEU A 55 -23.06 21.90 -17.17
CA LEU A 55 -22.02 20.86 -17.13
C LEU A 55 -21.58 20.44 -18.52
N LYS A 56 -22.52 20.38 -19.48
CA LYS A 56 -22.20 20.13 -20.89
C LYS A 56 -21.35 21.26 -21.47
N SER A 57 -21.72 22.52 -21.19
CA SER A 57 -20.94 23.69 -21.61
C SER A 57 -19.54 23.66 -21.00
N LEU A 58 -19.43 23.50 -19.68
CA LEU A 58 -18.16 23.45 -18.95
C LEU A 58 -17.23 22.36 -19.51
N LYS A 59 -17.77 21.17 -19.77
CA LYS A 59 -17.00 20.02 -20.24
C LYS A 59 -16.46 20.21 -21.67
N HIS A 60 -17.26 20.82 -22.56
CA HIS A 60 -16.96 20.84 -24.00
C HIS A 60 -16.52 22.20 -24.53
N GLN A 61 -16.79 23.27 -23.80
CA GLN A 61 -16.50 24.65 -24.19
C GLN A 61 -15.58 25.37 -23.20
N GLY A 62 -15.40 24.81 -21.99
CA GLY A 62 -14.53 25.39 -20.96
C GLY A 62 -15.24 26.39 -20.05
N PRO A 63 -14.50 26.95 -19.08
CA PRO A 63 -15.05 27.85 -18.07
C PRO A 63 -15.41 29.24 -18.61
N GLU A 64 -14.85 29.65 -19.76
CA GLU A 64 -15.01 30.99 -20.34
C GLU A 64 -16.47 31.30 -20.72
N GLN A 65 -17.28 30.27 -21.00
CA GLN A 65 -18.71 30.42 -21.27
C GLN A 65 -19.55 30.32 -20.00
N VAL A 66 -19.16 29.46 -19.07
CA VAL A 66 -19.96 29.14 -17.88
C VAL A 66 -19.81 30.19 -16.79
N LEU A 67 -18.57 30.65 -16.50
CA LEU A 67 -18.33 31.60 -15.41
C LEU A 67 -19.07 32.95 -15.59
N PRO A 68 -19.17 33.54 -16.80
CA PRO A 68 -19.99 34.74 -17.00
C PRO A 68 -21.48 34.52 -16.70
N GLU A 69 -22.04 33.38 -17.10
CA GLU A 69 -23.44 33.04 -16.82
C GLU A 69 -23.67 32.86 -15.32
N LEU A 70 -22.77 32.15 -14.63
CA LEU A 70 -22.83 32.03 -13.18
C LEU A 70 -22.71 33.40 -12.50
N ARG A 71 -21.82 34.28 -12.97
CA ARG A 71 -21.67 35.63 -12.42
C ARG A 71 -22.94 36.44 -12.53
N ALA A 72 -23.57 36.44 -13.71
CA ALA A 72 -24.85 37.13 -13.92
C ALA A 72 -25.95 36.55 -13.01
N LEU A 73 -25.95 35.23 -12.82
CA LEU A 73 -26.91 34.56 -11.94
C LEU A 73 -26.72 34.94 -10.48
N VAL A 74 -25.47 34.96 -9.98
CA VAL A 74 -25.14 35.39 -8.62
C VAL A 74 -25.49 36.88 -8.41
N GLU A 75 -25.23 37.73 -9.41
CA GLU A 75 -25.59 39.16 -9.34
C GLU A 75 -27.11 39.38 -9.31
N ALA A 76 -27.90 38.50 -9.94
CA ALA A 76 -29.35 38.55 -9.88
C ALA A 76 -29.95 38.07 -8.54
N HIS A 77 -29.19 37.33 -7.73
CA HIS A 77 -29.64 36.68 -6.49
C HIS A 77 -28.79 37.11 -5.28
N GLN A 78 -28.59 38.41 -5.12
CA GLN A 78 -27.76 38.98 -4.03
C GLN A 78 -28.31 38.69 -2.64
N GLU A 79 -29.58 38.31 -2.52
CA GLU A 79 -30.19 37.86 -1.27
C GLU A 79 -29.65 36.53 -0.76
N THR A 80 -28.95 35.75 -1.60
CA THR A 80 -28.35 34.46 -1.24
C THR A 80 -26.81 34.57 -1.21
N PRO A 81 -26.21 34.98 -0.08
CA PRO A 81 -24.78 35.30 0.00
C PRO A 81 -23.85 34.10 -0.23
N GLU A 82 -24.33 32.87 -0.03
CA GLU A 82 -23.57 31.63 -0.25
C GLU A 82 -23.13 31.47 -1.71
N LEU A 83 -23.94 31.97 -2.65
CA LEU A 83 -23.66 31.93 -4.09
C LEU A 83 -22.30 32.56 -4.44
N ALA A 84 -21.96 33.68 -3.79
CA ALA A 84 -20.71 34.38 -4.02
C ALA A 84 -19.49 33.52 -3.62
N GLY A 85 -19.61 32.73 -2.55
CA GLY A 85 -18.55 31.82 -2.10
C GLY A 85 -18.32 30.69 -3.10
N TRP A 86 -19.40 30.11 -3.62
CA TRP A 86 -19.33 29.04 -4.62
C TRP A 86 -18.77 29.52 -5.96
N LEU A 87 -19.20 30.70 -6.42
CA LEU A 87 -18.65 31.33 -7.61
C LEU A 87 -17.16 31.65 -7.44
N ALA A 88 -16.77 32.28 -6.34
CA ALA A 88 -15.37 32.62 -6.07
C ALA A 88 -14.47 31.38 -6.02
N TYR A 89 -15.00 30.26 -5.52
CA TYR A 89 -14.29 28.98 -5.55
C TYR A 89 -13.96 28.54 -6.99
N LEU A 90 -14.94 28.62 -7.90
CA LEU A 90 -14.78 28.26 -9.31
C LEU A 90 -13.88 29.25 -10.05
N GLU A 91 -14.09 30.56 -9.89
CA GLU A 91 -13.29 31.61 -10.55
C GLU A 91 -11.81 31.52 -10.17
N LYS A 92 -11.50 31.28 -8.89
CA LYS A 92 -10.11 31.05 -8.43
C LYS A 92 -9.42 29.89 -9.17
N ARG A 93 -10.18 28.98 -9.76
CA ARG A 93 -9.73 27.74 -10.40
C ARG A 93 -10.04 27.68 -11.88
N GLU A 94 -10.38 28.81 -12.51
CA GLU A 94 -10.67 28.91 -13.95
C GLU A 94 -9.59 28.23 -14.81
N ALA A 95 -8.31 28.51 -14.53
CA ALA A 95 -7.19 27.91 -15.25
C ALA A 95 -7.11 26.37 -15.12
N HIS A 96 -7.74 25.78 -14.10
CA HIS A 96 -7.75 24.33 -13.86
C HIS A 96 -8.96 23.62 -14.47
N MET A 97 -9.94 24.37 -15.00
CA MET A 97 -11.16 23.83 -15.59
C MET A 97 -11.12 23.77 -17.13
N GLN A 98 -9.93 23.75 -17.72
CA GLN A 98 -9.69 23.64 -19.16
C GLN A 98 -9.97 22.22 -19.68
N TYR A 99 -11.19 21.74 -19.46
CA TYR A 99 -11.65 20.39 -19.78
C TYR A 99 -11.61 20.07 -21.29
N PRO A 100 -11.92 20.98 -22.22
CA PRO A 100 -11.79 20.69 -23.65
C PRO A 100 -10.37 20.25 -24.02
N THR A 101 -9.36 20.97 -23.54
CA THR A 101 -7.95 20.59 -23.71
C THR A 101 -7.65 19.24 -23.07
N CYS A 102 -8.20 18.96 -21.87
CA CYS A 102 -8.04 17.66 -21.24
C CYS A 102 -8.62 16.52 -22.12
N GLN A 103 -9.77 16.74 -22.76
CA GLN A 103 -10.38 15.75 -23.66
C GLN A 103 -9.52 15.52 -24.91
N GLU A 104 -9.03 16.60 -25.54
CA GLU A 104 -8.18 16.52 -26.73
C GLU A 104 -6.87 15.78 -26.46
N GLN A 105 -6.27 16.01 -25.28
CA GLN A 105 -5.02 15.37 -24.87
C GLN A 105 -5.21 13.98 -24.23
N GLY A 106 -6.44 13.55 -24.00
CA GLY A 106 -6.75 12.29 -23.31
C GLY A 106 -6.37 12.28 -21.83
N TRP A 107 -6.32 13.44 -21.18
CA TRP A 107 -6.01 13.56 -19.76
C TRP A 107 -7.21 13.18 -18.88
N PRO A 108 -6.97 12.65 -17.67
CA PRO A 108 -8.04 12.41 -16.72
C PRO A 108 -8.66 13.73 -16.26
N MET A 109 -10.00 13.76 -16.18
CA MET A 109 -10.76 14.93 -15.70
C MET A 109 -11.38 14.71 -14.31
N GLY A 110 -11.21 13.54 -13.70
CA GLY A 110 -11.76 13.24 -12.38
C GLY A 110 -10.98 12.17 -11.62
N SER A 111 -11.18 12.13 -10.31
CA SER A 111 -10.60 11.21 -9.32
C SER A 111 -11.14 9.80 -9.41
N GLY A 112 -12.13 9.52 -10.25
CA GLY A 112 -12.86 8.24 -10.24
C GLY A 112 -11.98 6.99 -10.34
N ALA A 113 -10.84 7.05 -11.04
CA ALA A 113 -9.86 5.96 -11.07
C ALA A 113 -9.19 5.74 -9.69
N VAL A 114 -8.87 6.82 -8.98
CA VAL A 114 -8.31 6.81 -7.61
C VAL A 114 -9.34 6.30 -6.62
N GLU A 115 -10.58 6.77 -6.69
CA GLU A 115 -11.69 6.34 -5.83
C GLU A 115 -12.01 4.86 -6.03
N SER A 116 -12.08 4.41 -7.29
CA SER A 116 -12.24 2.99 -7.63
C SER A 116 -11.07 2.16 -7.09
N GLY A 117 -9.84 2.67 -7.23
CA GLY A 117 -8.65 2.06 -6.63
C GLY A 117 -8.78 1.91 -5.11
N ASN A 118 -9.20 2.96 -4.41
CA ASN A 118 -9.44 2.92 -2.96
C ASN A 118 -10.49 1.84 -2.62
N LYS A 119 -11.62 1.82 -3.33
CA LYS A 119 -12.69 0.84 -3.11
C LYS A 119 -12.23 -0.60 -3.33
N LEU A 120 -11.52 -0.88 -4.43
CA LEU A 120 -11.16 -2.24 -4.84
C LEU A 120 -9.92 -2.79 -4.14
N VAL A 121 -8.98 -1.91 -3.81
CA VAL A 121 -7.70 -2.29 -3.19
C VAL A 121 -7.78 -2.15 -1.67
N VAL A 122 -8.13 -0.97 -1.17
CA VAL A 122 -8.08 -0.64 0.26
C VAL A 122 -9.33 -1.15 0.96
N GLU A 123 -10.50 -0.66 0.55
CA GLU A 123 -11.75 -0.93 1.26
C GLU A 123 -12.15 -2.40 1.18
N ALA A 124 -12.04 -3.02 0.01
CA ALA A 124 -12.35 -4.45 -0.17
C ALA A 124 -11.60 -5.37 0.82
N ARG A 125 -10.51 -4.90 1.40
CA ARG A 125 -9.71 -5.66 2.35
C ARG A 125 -9.72 -5.12 3.78
N LEU A 126 -9.90 -3.82 3.98
CA LEU A 126 -9.87 -3.21 5.30
C LEU A 126 -11.27 -2.91 5.86
N LYS A 127 -12.28 -2.75 5.00
CA LYS A 127 -13.67 -2.52 5.39
C LYS A 127 -14.47 -3.82 5.26
N GLY A 128 -15.15 -4.21 6.33
CA GLY A 128 -16.01 -5.39 6.35
C GLY A 128 -16.36 -5.82 7.77
N SER A 129 -17.47 -6.55 7.91
CA SER A 129 -17.92 -7.03 9.23
C SER A 129 -16.87 -7.92 9.89
N GLY A 130 -16.56 -7.64 11.16
CA GLY A 130 -15.56 -8.37 11.95
C GLY A 130 -14.09 -8.05 11.64
N MET A 131 -13.80 -7.16 10.69
CA MET A 131 -12.42 -6.79 10.34
C MET A 131 -11.84 -5.81 11.36
N HIS A 132 -10.81 -6.25 12.08
CA HIS A 132 -10.06 -5.42 13.03
C HIS A 132 -8.58 -5.47 12.68
N TRP A 133 -7.95 -4.31 12.64
CA TRP A 133 -6.57 -4.15 12.22
C TRP A 133 -5.81 -3.36 13.27
N ALA A 134 -4.67 -3.88 13.71
CA ALA A 134 -3.71 -3.07 14.44
C ALA A 134 -3.11 -2.02 13.48
N ARG A 135 -2.91 -0.78 13.95
CA ARG A 135 -2.51 0.35 13.11
C ARG A 135 -1.19 0.07 12.37
N GLU A 136 -0.26 -0.57 13.05
CA GLU A 136 1.04 -1.00 12.53
C GLU A 136 0.95 -2.02 11.39
N HIS A 137 -0.17 -2.73 11.25
CA HIS A 137 -0.36 -3.76 10.23
C HIS A 137 -1.11 -3.28 8.99
N VAL A 138 -1.74 -2.09 9.03
CA VAL A 138 -2.52 -1.55 7.91
C VAL A 138 -1.66 -1.36 6.67
N ASN A 139 -0.58 -0.58 6.77
CA ASN A 139 0.30 -0.29 5.63
C ASN A 139 0.98 -1.55 5.05
N PRO A 140 1.57 -2.46 5.86
CA PRO A 140 2.09 -3.72 5.34
C PRO A 140 1.05 -4.53 4.57
N MET A 141 -0.19 -4.61 5.08
CA MET A 141 -1.25 -5.33 4.38
C MET A 141 -1.61 -4.67 3.05
N LEU A 142 -1.75 -3.35 3.03
CA LEU A 142 -2.04 -2.60 1.80
C LEU A 142 -0.93 -2.75 0.77
N GLY A 143 0.34 -2.81 1.19
CA GLY A 143 1.47 -3.10 0.29
C GLY A 143 1.32 -4.46 -0.40
N LEU A 144 0.99 -5.51 0.36
CA LEU A 144 0.72 -6.84 -0.22
C LEU A 144 -0.50 -6.83 -1.15
N ARG A 145 -1.56 -6.15 -0.74
CA ARG A 145 -2.80 -6.05 -1.52
C ARG A 145 -2.57 -5.31 -2.84
N ASN A 146 -1.79 -4.22 -2.82
CA ASN A 146 -1.40 -3.48 -4.00
C ASN A 146 -0.59 -4.34 -4.97
N ALA A 147 0.37 -5.13 -4.47
CA ALA A 147 1.15 -6.05 -5.30
C ALA A 147 0.27 -7.08 -6.03
N VAL A 148 -0.73 -7.63 -5.33
CA VAL A 148 -1.68 -8.58 -5.93
C VAL A 148 -2.60 -7.88 -6.94
N CYS A 149 -3.16 -6.72 -6.61
CA CYS A 149 -4.11 -6.03 -7.47
C CYS A 149 -3.49 -5.44 -8.75
N ASN A 150 -2.17 -5.23 -8.76
CA ASN A 150 -1.43 -4.73 -9.92
C ASN A 150 -0.67 -5.84 -10.68
N ASP A 151 -0.92 -7.12 -10.37
CA ASP A 151 -0.21 -8.26 -10.97
C ASP A 151 1.33 -8.22 -10.81
N ARG A 152 1.80 -7.63 -9.70
CA ARG A 152 3.24 -7.45 -9.37
C ARG A 152 3.66 -8.30 -8.17
N TRP A 153 3.00 -9.43 -7.96
CA TRP A 153 3.29 -10.31 -6.82
C TRP A 153 4.73 -10.82 -6.83
N ASP A 154 5.22 -11.26 -7.99
CA ASP A 154 6.57 -11.84 -8.09
C ASP A 154 7.66 -10.81 -7.75
N GLU A 155 7.53 -9.58 -8.28
CA GLU A 155 8.42 -8.45 -7.94
C GLU A 155 8.39 -8.13 -6.44
N ALA A 156 7.18 -8.03 -5.86
CA ALA A 156 7.03 -7.75 -4.44
C ALA A 156 7.59 -8.89 -3.57
N TRP A 157 7.35 -10.14 -3.97
CA TRP A 157 7.81 -11.30 -3.23
C TRP A 157 9.33 -11.43 -3.21
N GLU A 158 9.99 -11.11 -4.32
CA GLU A 158 11.45 -11.05 -4.38
C GLU A 158 12.00 -10.01 -3.40
N GLN A 159 11.44 -8.79 -3.41
CA GLN A 159 11.84 -7.72 -2.48
C GLN A 159 11.62 -8.13 -1.02
N ILE A 160 10.45 -8.71 -0.70
CA ILE A 160 10.12 -9.20 0.64
C ILE A 160 11.10 -10.28 1.08
N SER A 161 11.39 -11.25 0.21
CA SER A 161 12.29 -12.37 0.49
C SER A 161 13.70 -11.88 0.78
N ASN A 162 14.24 -11.01 -0.09
CA ASN A 162 15.56 -10.41 0.08
C ASN A 162 15.65 -9.60 1.38
N HIS A 163 14.62 -8.80 1.68
CA HIS A 163 14.54 -8.06 2.92
C HIS A 163 14.56 -8.97 4.16
N ARG A 164 13.79 -10.06 4.15
CA ARG A 164 13.73 -11.02 5.26
C ARG A 164 15.07 -11.75 5.47
N ILE A 165 15.75 -12.12 4.39
CA ILE A 165 17.08 -12.74 4.45
C ILE A 165 18.08 -11.78 5.11
N HIS A 166 18.14 -10.54 4.63
CA HIS A 166 19.04 -9.51 5.18
C HIS A 166 18.77 -9.24 6.66
N GLN A 167 17.50 -9.09 7.04
CA GLN A 167 17.13 -8.92 8.45
C GLN A 167 17.55 -10.13 9.30
N ALA A 168 17.37 -11.35 8.80
CA ALA A 168 17.75 -12.56 9.53
C ALA A 168 19.28 -12.63 9.74
N GLN A 169 20.07 -12.23 8.74
CA GLN A 169 21.53 -12.14 8.84
C GLN A 169 21.95 -11.10 9.88
N LYS A 170 21.40 -9.87 9.82
CA LYS A 170 21.66 -8.83 10.83
C LYS A 170 21.33 -9.32 12.25
N ARG A 171 20.16 -9.92 12.45
CA ARG A 171 19.77 -10.48 13.77
C ARG A 171 20.71 -11.59 14.24
N ARG A 172 21.30 -12.38 13.35
CA ARG A 172 22.30 -13.40 13.72
C ARG A 172 23.61 -12.73 14.14
N GLN A 173 24.09 -11.75 13.37
CA GLN A 173 25.31 -11.00 13.68
C GLN A 173 25.19 -10.27 15.02
N THR A 174 24.08 -9.57 15.28
CA THR A 174 23.84 -8.89 16.56
C THR A 174 23.84 -9.87 17.74
N ARG A 175 23.14 -11.00 17.62
CA ARG A 175 23.13 -12.03 18.69
C ARG A 175 24.50 -12.64 18.92
N HIS A 176 25.28 -12.86 17.86
CA HIS A 176 26.65 -13.36 17.97
C HIS A 176 27.55 -12.34 18.69
N ALA A 177 27.50 -11.07 18.30
CA ALA A 177 28.26 -10.00 18.96
C ALA A 177 27.88 -9.85 20.44
N GLN A 178 26.58 -9.92 20.78
CA GLN A 178 26.11 -9.89 22.16
C GLN A 178 26.63 -11.07 22.99
N ARG A 179 26.67 -12.28 22.41
CA ARG A 179 27.23 -13.47 23.08
C ARG A 179 28.72 -13.30 23.35
N LEU A 180 29.50 -12.84 22.37
CA LEU A 180 30.93 -12.58 22.55
C LEU A 180 31.20 -11.51 23.63
N ALA A 181 30.41 -10.43 23.63
CA ALA A 181 30.50 -9.38 24.64
C ALA A 181 30.15 -9.91 26.05
N ALA A 182 29.11 -10.74 26.17
CA ALA A 182 28.74 -11.37 27.43
C ALA A 182 29.84 -12.33 27.93
N SER A 183 30.39 -13.18 27.06
CA SER A 183 31.50 -14.07 27.41
C SER A 183 32.75 -13.30 27.84
N SER A 184 33.06 -12.19 27.18
CA SER A 184 34.21 -11.33 27.55
C SER A 184 34.01 -10.66 28.91
N ARG A 185 32.78 -10.25 29.24
CA ARG A 185 32.42 -9.71 30.57
C ARG A 185 32.54 -10.77 31.65
N THR A 186 31.98 -11.96 31.45
CA THR A 186 32.09 -13.06 32.42
C THR A 186 33.54 -13.47 32.68
N LEU A 187 34.40 -13.44 31.65
CA LEU A 187 35.83 -13.71 31.82
C LEU A 187 36.54 -12.59 32.60
N SER A 188 36.13 -11.33 32.41
CA SER A 188 36.68 -10.20 33.17
C SER A 188 36.22 -10.17 34.62
N ASP A 189 34.97 -10.54 34.90
CA ASP A 189 34.41 -10.61 36.27
C ASP A 189 35.01 -11.78 37.07
N ASN A 190 35.37 -12.88 36.41
CA ASN A 190 36.02 -14.04 37.04
C ASN A 190 37.47 -13.80 37.48
N ASN A 191 38.10 -12.66 37.14
CA ASN A 191 39.40 -12.28 37.69
C ASN A 191 39.35 -11.89 39.18
N HIS A 192 38.17 -11.95 39.83
CA HIS A 192 38.00 -11.76 41.28
C HIS A 192 37.45 -12.99 42.03
N ALA A 193 37.44 -14.19 41.43
CA ALA A 193 37.21 -15.42 42.18
C ALA A 193 38.49 -15.82 42.95
N PRO A 194 38.39 -16.30 44.21
CA PRO A 194 39.55 -16.65 45.01
C PRO A 194 40.35 -17.75 44.32
N ILE A 195 41.67 -17.59 44.28
CA ILE A 195 42.62 -18.64 43.91
C ILE A 195 42.27 -19.86 44.74
N VAL A 196 41.67 -20.87 44.12
CA VAL A 196 41.51 -22.18 44.77
C VAL A 196 42.93 -22.69 44.98
N ALA A 197 43.33 -22.78 46.25
CA ALA A 197 44.61 -23.31 46.67
C ALA A 197 44.84 -24.65 45.96
N SER A 198 46.04 -24.82 45.40
CA SER A 198 46.48 -26.05 44.76
C SER A 198 46.15 -27.25 45.66
N PRO A 199 45.61 -28.35 45.10
CA PRO A 199 45.40 -29.54 45.90
C PRO A 199 46.76 -30.05 46.41
N PRO A 200 46.82 -30.61 47.64
CA PRO A 200 48.07 -31.11 48.19
C PRO A 200 48.62 -32.22 47.28
N GLN A 201 49.94 -32.18 47.03
CA GLN A 201 50.65 -33.26 46.35
C GLN A 201 50.40 -34.56 47.12
N GLN A 202 49.64 -35.46 46.51
CA GLN A 202 49.54 -36.84 46.95
C GLN A 202 50.62 -37.65 46.22
N ASP A 203 51.44 -38.31 47.02
CA ASP A 203 52.51 -39.21 46.58
C ASP A 203 52.01 -40.21 45.55
N ALA A 204 52.89 -40.51 44.60
CA ALA A 204 52.67 -41.43 43.50
C ALA A 204 52.26 -42.81 44.03
N VAL A 205 50.98 -43.16 43.88
CA VAL A 205 50.53 -44.55 43.87
C VAL A 205 50.30 -44.93 42.41
N GLU A 206 51.18 -45.82 41.93
CA GLU A 206 51.16 -46.40 40.60
C GLU A 206 49.85 -47.17 40.39
N LEU A 207 48.91 -46.58 39.65
CA LEU A 207 47.68 -47.23 39.20
C LEU A 207 47.91 -47.73 37.77
N SER A 208 48.18 -49.03 37.67
CA SER A 208 48.21 -49.80 36.43
C SER A 208 46.88 -49.69 35.68
N VAL A 209 46.93 -49.16 34.45
CA VAL A 209 45.79 -48.99 33.56
C VAL A 209 45.42 -50.35 32.92
N PRO A 210 44.17 -50.84 33.02
CA PRO A 210 43.72 -51.92 32.17
C PRO A 210 43.37 -51.35 30.78
N VAL A 211 44.05 -51.83 29.75
CA VAL A 211 43.72 -51.54 28.35
C VAL A 211 42.39 -52.24 28.02
N LEU A 212 41.33 -51.45 27.81
CA LEU A 212 40.09 -51.92 27.18
C LEU A 212 40.24 -51.84 25.64
N PRO A 213 39.82 -52.87 24.88
CA PRO A 213 39.86 -52.82 23.43
C PRO A 213 38.81 -51.84 22.89
N THR A 214 39.24 -51.02 21.93
CA THR A 214 38.38 -50.16 21.10
C THR A 214 37.37 -50.99 20.30
N PRO A 215 36.06 -50.75 20.39
CA PRO A 215 35.12 -51.31 19.43
C PRO A 215 35.18 -50.54 18.10
N SER A 216 35.40 -51.28 17.02
CA SER A 216 35.30 -50.83 15.62
C SER A 216 33.97 -50.14 15.36
N ALA A 217 34.04 -48.96 14.76
CA ALA A 217 32.87 -48.22 14.28
C ALA A 217 32.25 -48.95 13.08
N GLU A 218 31.18 -49.69 13.31
CA GLU A 218 30.31 -50.20 12.26
C GLU A 218 29.34 -49.07 11.84
N LYS A 219 29.46 -48.61 10.59
CA LYS A 219 28.59 -47.61 9.98
C LYS A 219 27.17 -48.17 9.88
N ILE A 220 26.24 -47.65 10.67
CA ILE A 220 24.81 -47.83 10.43
C ILE A 220 24.39 -46.76 9.40
N GLU A 221 24.24 -47.17 8.15
CA GLU A 221 23.55 -46.38 7.12
C GLU A 221 22.05 -46.36 7.44
N VAL A 222 21.54 -45.18 7.79
CA VAL A 222 20.09 -44.94 7.90
C VAL A 222 19.60 -44.39 6.56
N PRO A 223 18.63 -45.02 5.88
CA PRO A 223 18.17 -44.54 4.58
C PRO A 223 17.40 -43.22 4.75
N ALA A 224 17.84 -42.20 4.02
CA ALA A 224 17.20 -40.89 3.98
C ALA A 224 15.81 -40.98 3.33
N GLN A 225 14.74 -40.98 4.13
CA GLN A 225 13.38 -40.81 3.62
C GLN A 225 13.12 -39.34 3.27
N ALA A 226 12.71 -39.09 2.03
CA ALA A 226 12.28 -37.78 1.57
C ALA A 226 11.05 -37.31 2.37
N LYS A 227 11.17 -36.17 3.05
CA LYS A 227 10.06 -35.53 3.78
C LYS A 227 8.99 -35.10 2.77
N GLN A 228 7.88 -35.82 2.73
CA GLN A 228 6.68 -35.39 2.00
C GLN A 228 6.24 -34.01 2.54
N PRO A 229 5.73 -33.10 1.68
CA PRO A 229 5.19 -31.83 2.15
C PRO A 229 4.04 -32.07 3.12
N TRP A 230 4.14 -31.51 4.33
CA TRP A 230 3.10 -31.64 5.34
C TRP A 230 1.76 -31.12 4.80
N ARG A 231 0.71 -31.93 4.94
CA ARG A 231 -0.68 -31.57 4.59
C ARG A 231 -1.52 -31.49 5.86
N PRO A 232 -2.30 -30.42 6.06
CA PRO A 232 -3.21 -30.32 7.19
C PRO A 232 -4.34 -31.35 7.12
N PRO A 233 -4.94 -31.74 8.27
CA PRO A 233 -5.97 -32.76 8.36
C PRO A 233 -7.28 -32.37 7.64
N PRO A 234 -8.17 -33.34 7.32
CA PRO A 234 -9.32 -33.15 6.42
C PRO A 234 -10.34 -32.10 6.86
N ASP A 235 -10.37 -31.79 8.14
CA ASP A 235 -11.24 -30.84 8.83
C ASP A 235 -10.66 -29.43 8.92
N HIS A 236 -9.43 -29.21 8.46
CA HIS A 236 -8.77 -27.91 8.53
C HIS A 236 -9.46 -26.85 7.64
N PRO A 237 -9.76 -25.64 8.14
CA PRO A 237 -10.58 -24.64 7.44
C PRO A 237 -10.02 -24.18 6.08
N TRP A 238 -8.70 -24.29 5.88
CA TRP A 238 -8.01 -23.95 4.62
C TRP A 238 -8.33 -24.92 3.47
N ARG A 239 -8.92 -26.09 3.76
CA ARG A 239 -9.39 -27.03 2.74
C ARG A 239 -10.79 -26.69 2.22
N ARG A 240 -11.62 -26.02 3.04
CA ARG A 240 -13.03 -25.75 2.75
C ARG A 240 -13.27 -24.40 2.06
N ARG A 241 -12.28 -23.51 2.03
CA ARG A 241 -12.32 -22.27 1.25
C ARG A 241 -10.94 -22.05 0.60
N PRO A 242 -10.74 -22.41 -0.67
CA PRO A 242 -9.52 -22.02 -1.36
C PRO A 242 -9.58 -20.50 -1.56
N ALA A 243 -8.88 -19.76 -0.69
CA ALA A 243 -8.54 -18.38 -0.99
C ALA A 243 -7.58 -18.44 -2.19
N CYS A 244 -8.13 -18.17 -3.38
CA CYS A 244 -7.43 -18.17 -4.67
C CYS A 244 -6.95 -19.55 -5.13
N THR A 245 -7.74 -20.21 -5.97
CA THR A 245 -7.20 -21.20 -6.89
C THR A 245 -6.34 -20.44 -7.91
N PRO A 246 -5.03 -20.70 -8.05
CA PRO A 246 -4.28 -20.14 -9.16
C PRO A 246 -4.92 -20.69 -10.43
N SER A 247 -5.38 -19.79 -11.31
CA SER A 247 -5.86 -20.18 -12.61
C SER A 247 -4.75 -20.98 -13.29
N ARG A 248 -5.09 -22.18 -13.78
CA ARG A 248 -4.14 -23.02 -14.49
C ARG A 248 -3.67 -22.25 -15.71
N TRP A 249 -2.39 -21.88 -15.69
CA TRP A 249 -1.62 -21.43 -16.85
C TRP A 249 -1.96 -22.27 -18.08
N ARG A 250 -2.77 -21.73 -18.99
CA ARG A 250 -2.83 -22.20 -20.37
C ARG A 250 -1.66 -21.53 -21.06
N ARG A 251 -0.58 -22.28 -21.32
CA ARG A 251 0.45 -21.85 -22.26
C ARG A 251 -0.23 -21.62 -23.61
N SER A 252 -0.45 -20.38 -23.99
CA SER A 252 -0.77 -20.02 -25.36
C SER A 252 0.43 -20.39 -26.24
N ARG A 253 0.21 -21.26 -27.23
CA ARG A 253 1.19 -21.52 -28.30
C ARG A 253 1.40 -20.21 -29.09
N PRO A 254 2.62 -19.93 -29.59
CA PRO A 254 2.83 -18.80 -30.49
C PRO A 254 2.06 -19.07 -31.80
N ALA A 255 1.33 -18.05 -32.28
CA ALA A 255 0.76 -18.07 -33.61
C ALA A 255 1.88 -17.75 -34.60
N ASP A 256 2.05 -18.64 -35.58
CA ASP A 256 2.91 -18.42 -36.73
C ASP A 256 2.44 -17.17 -37.49
N ALA A 257 3.32 -16.17 -37.58
CA ALA A 257 3.20 -15.10 -38.55
C ALA A 257 3.45 -15.69 -39.95
N LYS A 258 2.43 -15.66 -40.81
CA LYS A 258 2.62 -15.74 -42.25
C LYS A 258 2.49 -14.33 -42.84
N ILE A 259 3.48 -14.06 -43.68
CA ILE A 259 3.71 -12.90 -44.56
C ILE A 259 2.47 -12.59 -45.38
#